data_AF-A0A1G8AJA3-F1
#
_entry.id   AF-A0A1G8AJA3-F1
#
_cell.length_a   1.000
_cell.length_b   1.000
_cell.length_c   1.000
_cell.angle_alpha   90.00
_cell.angle_beta   90.00
_cell.angle_gamma   90.00
#
_symmetry.space_group_name_H-M   'P 1'
#
loop_
_entity.id
_entity.type
_entity.pdbx_description
1 polymer ?
#
loop_
_entity_poly.entity_id
_entity_poly.type
_entity_poly.pdbx_seq_one_letter_code
_entity_poly.pdbx_strand_id
1 'polypeptide(L)'
;MDQAWRSLALLIFFDFLVEAIGHILYFLKISNHFLWPIFILIEFTLLARIYKSEFKKMAVSRFIPIVTLLFIAYVIADWLMAPNDDLSALPHFTEGVLILLLVLCYYYKNLSSFIETQLERQPMFWLSTGLFIYFSANSVIFIFSNYIQMLSLNFFNLIWFTHSIFNILLYIFYTLTVCLIPKKLNYNI
;
A
#
# COMPACT_ATOMS: atom_id res chain seq x y z
N MET A 1 -12.33 14.03 -0.73
CA MET A 1 -12.71 13.22 0.45
C MET A 1 -13.52 12.00 0.04
N ASP A 2 -14.74 12.11 -0.48
CA ASP A 2 -15.55 10.94 -0.88
C ASP A 2 -14.82 9.97 -1.82
N GLN A 3 -13.99 10.50 -2.73
CA GLN A 3 -13.19 9.68 -3.63
C GLN A 3 -12.07 8.88 -2.95
N ALA A 4 -11.44 9.43 -1.91
CA ALA A 4 -10.37 8.74 -1.18
C ALA A 4 -10.93 7.53 -0.43
N TRP A 5 -12.06 7.70 0.25
CA TRP A 5 -12.69 6.63 1.01
C TRP A 5 -13.24 5.51 0.13
N ARG A 6 -13.75 5.85 -1.06
CA ARG A 6 -14.10 4.84 -2.08
C ARG A 6 -12.87 4.05 -2.52
N SER A 7 -11.73 4.71 -2.75
CA SER A 7 -10.49 4.01 -3.10
C SER A 7 -9.99 3.11 -1.98
N LEU A 8 -10.09 3.54 -0.71
CA LEU A 8 -9.72 2.71 0.44
C LEU A 8 -10.62 1.48 0.57
N ALA A 9 -11.94 1.64 0.39
CA ALA A 9 -12.86 0.51 0.42
C ALA A 9 -12.59 -0.49 -0.72
N LEU A 10 -12.28 0.02 -1.93
CA LEU A 10 -11.87 -0.82 -3.05
C LEU A 10 -10.55 -1.54 -2.78
N LEU A 11 -9.60 -0.89 -2.12
CA LEU A 11 -8.30 -1.47 -1.75
C LEU A 11 -8.52 -2.65 -0.79
N ILE A 12 -9.22 -2.42 0.33
CA ILE A 12 -9.49 -3.46 1.33
C ILE A 12 -10.24 -4.65 0.69
N PHE A 13 -11.23 -4.37 -0.17
CA PHE A 13 -11.96 -5.43 -0.86
C PHE A 13 -11.08 -6.20 -1.85
N PHE A 14 -10.21 -5.51 -2.57
CA PHE A 14 -9.28 -6.12 -3.49
C PHE A 14 -8.25 -6.98 -2.75
N ASP A 15 -7.67 -6.49 -1.65
CA ASP A 15 -6.72 -7.24 -0.81
C ASP A 15 -7.35 -8.54 -0.31
N PHE A 16 -8.58 -8.46 0.20
CA PHE A 16 -9.35 -9.64 0.62
C PHE A 16 -9.53 -10.65 -0.53
N LEU A 17 -9.85 -10.18 -1.74
CA LEU A 17 -9.97 -11.07 -2.90
C LEU A 17 -8.64 -11.73 -3.27
N VAL A 18 -7.54 -10.96 -3.28
CA VAL A 18 -6.21 -11.49 -3.61
C VAL A 18 -5.77 -12.52 -2.57
N GLU A 19 -5.98 -12.27 -1.28
CA GLU A 19 -5.70 -13.24 -0.22
C GLU A 19 -6.56 -14.51 -0.37
N ALA A 20 -7.87 -14.36 -0.62
CA ALA A 20 -8.76 -15.50 -0.81
C ALA A 20 -8.37 -16.35 -2.04
N ILE A 21 -8.08 -15.71 -3.17
CA ILE A 21 -7.61 -16.40 -4.39
C ILE A 21 -6.25 -17.05 -4.12
N GLY A 22 -5.33 -16.36 -3.45
CA GLY A 22 -4.01 -16.88 -3.09
C GLY A 22 -4.10 -18.14 -2.23
N HIS A 23 -4.99 -18.17 -1.24
CA HIS A 23 -5.25 -19.35 -0.42
C HIS A 23 -5.86 -20.51 -1.23
N ILE A 24 -6.81 -20.23 -2.13
CA ILE A 24 -7.39 -21.26 -3.02
C ILE A 24 -6.30 -21.86 -3.92
N LEU A 25 -5.47 -21.02 -4.56
CA LEU A 25 -4.37 -21.48 -5.40
C LEU A 25 -3.35 -22.31 -4.62
N TYR A 26 -3.05 -21.91 -3.38
CA TYR A 26 -2.21 -22.67 -2.48
C TYR A 26 -2.76 -24.09 -2.24
N PHE A 27 -4.06 -24.23 -1.95
CA PHE A 27 -4.70 -25.54 -1.79
C PHE A 27 -4.67 -26.38 -3.09
N LEU A 28 -4.77 -25.72 -4.24
CA LEU A 28 -4.67 -26.35 -5.56
C LEU A 28 -3.22 -26.63 -5.99
N LYS A 29 -2.22 -26.26 -5.18
CA LYS A 29 -0.77 -26.35 -5.49
C LYS A 29 -0.38 -25.60 -6.77
N ILE A 30 -1.10 -24.55 -7.12
CA ILE A 30 -0.80 -23.66 -8.24
C ILE A 30 0.01 -22.47 -7.69
N SER A 31 1.08 -22.09 -8.38
CA SER A 31 1.85 -20.90 -7.99
C SER A 31 0.98 -19.65 -8.06
N ASN A 32 1.00 -18.84 -7.00
CA ASN A 32 0.28 -17.57 -6.91
C ASN A 32 1.17 -16.36 -7.28
N HIS A 33 2.41 -16.58 -7.74
CA HIS A 33 3.35 -15.51 -8.05
C HIS A 33 2.82 -14.55 -9.12
N PHE A 34 2.06 -15.05 -10.10
CA PHE A 34 1.46 -14.21 -11.15
C PHE A 34 0.47 -13.15 -10.61
N LEU A 35 -0.02 -13.30 -9.37
CA LEU A 35 -0.89 -12.30 -8.74
C LEU A 35 -0.12 -11.06 -8.29
N TRP A 36 1.19 -11.17 -8.06
CA TRP A 36 2.00 -10.09 -7.47
C TRP A 36 2.03 -8.82 -8.31
N PRO A 37 2.30 -8.86 -9.64
CA PRO A 37 2.31 -7.64 -10.44
C PRO A 37 0.93 -6.98 -10.47
N ILE A 38 -0.15 -7.77 -10.52
CA ILE A 38 -1.53 -7.29 -10.49
C ILE A 38 -1.83 -6.60 -9.16
N PHE A 39 -1.40 -7.22 -8.05
CA PHE A 39 -1.58 -6.71 -6.71
C PHE A 39 -0.93 -5.34 -6.53
N ILE A 40 0.38 -5.24 -6.81
CA ILE A 40 1.17 -4.00 -6.70
C ILE A 40 0.58 -2.87 -7.56
N LEU A 41 0.17 -3.18 -8.80
CA LEU A 41 -0.39 -2.18 -9.71
C LEU A 41 -1.67 -1.57 -9.15
N ILE A 42 -2.55 -2.41 -8.59
CA ILE A 42 -3.83 -1.97 -8.06
C ILE A 42 -3.65 -1.28 -6.70
N GLU A 43 -2.84 -1.85 -5.81
CA GLU A 43 -2.51 -1.28 -4.50
C GLU A 43 -1.96 0.14 -4.66
N PHE A 44 -0.85 0.29 -5.40
CA PHE A 44 -0.25 1.59 -5.63
C PHE A 44 -1.20 2.58 -6.29
N THR A 45 -1.97 2.17 -7.29
CA THR A 45 -2.89 3.06 -8.01
C THR A 45 -3.99 3.59 -7.09
N LEU A 46 -4.56 2.74 -6.22
CA LEU A 46 -5.59 3.14 -5.27
C LEU A 46 -5.03 4.05 -4.18
N LEU A 47 -3.87 3.72 -3.62
CA LEU A 47 -3.17 4.55 -2.63
C LEU A 47 -2.77 5.91 -3.22
N ALA A 48 -2.19 5.94 -4.42
CA ALA A 48 -1.87 7.17 -5.13
C ALA A 48 -3.11 8.04 -5.36
N ARG A 49 -4.26 7.43 -5.69
CA ARG A 49 -5.54 8.15 -5.83
C ARG A 49 -6.04 8.75 -4.52
N ILE A 50 -5.84 8.06 -3.39
CA ILE A 50 -6.13 8.58 -2.04
C ILE A 50 -5.29 9.84 -1.78
N TYR A 51 -3.97 9.75 -1.93
CA TYR A 51 -3.07 10.88 -1.71
C TYR A 51 -3.29 12.04 -2.69
N LYS A 52 -3.63 11.76 -3.95
CA LYS A 52 -4.01 12.80 -4.92
C LYS A 52 -5.23 13.60 -4.45
N SER A 53 -6.23 12.94 -3.88
CA SER A 53 -7.40 13.62 -3.29
C SER A 53 -6.99 14.48 -2.09
N GLU A 54 -6.09 13.98 -1.25
CA GLU A 54 -5.59 14.68 -0.04
C GLU A 54 -4.74 15.91 -0.39
N PHE A 55 -3.97 15.84 -1.48
CA PHE A 55 -3.10 16.91 -1.97
C PHE A 55 -3.74 17.81 -3.02
N LYS A 56 -5.07 17.79 -3.21
CA LYS A 56 -5.77 18.46 -4.34
C LYS A 56 -5.31 19.91 -4.63
N LYS A 57 -4.91 20.67 -3.61
CA LYS A 57 -4.48 22.08 -3.74
C LYS A 57 -2.95 22.27 -3.82
N MET A 58 -2.16 21.21 -3.70
CA MET A 58 -0.68 21.24 -3.71
C MET A 58 -0.13 20.89 -5.09
N ALA A 59 1.07 21.39 -5.42
CA ALA A 59 1.74 21.07 -6.67
C ALA A 59 1.97 19.55 -6.85
N VAL A 60 2.26 18.84 -5.76
CA VAL A 60 2.48 17.38 -5.73
C VAL A 60 1.32 16.60 -6.38
N SER A 61 0.07 17.04 -6.21
CA SER A 61 -1.11 16.38 -6.80
C SER A 61 -1.10 16.30 -8.33
N ARG A 62 -0.42 17.25 -9.00
CA ARG A 62 -0.27 17.24 -10.46
C ARG A 62 0.72 16.17 -10.93
N PHE A 63 1.72 15.85 -10.11
CA PHE A 63 2.76 14.86 -10.43
C PHE A 63 2.32 13.44 -10.12
N ILE A 64 1.45 13.22 -9.13
CA ILE A 64 0.96 11.88 -8.77
C ILE A 64 0.49 11.05 -9.98
N PRO A 65 -0.40 11.52 -10.88
CA PRO A 65 -0.82 10.70 -12.01
C PRO A 65 0.31 10.37 -12.99
N ILE A 66 1.32 11.23 -13.12
CA ILE A 66 2.49 10.98 -13.97
C ILE A 66 3.34 9.87 -13.34
N VAL A 67 3.60 9.97 -12.03
CA VAL A 67 4.32 8.94 -11.27
C VAL A 67 3.57 7.61 -11.30
N THR A 68 2.24 7.63 -11.16
CA THR A 68 1.40 6.43 -11.32
C THR A 68 1.55 5.80 -12.68
N LEU A 69 1.50 6.58 -13.77
CA LEU A 69 1.67 6.04 -15.12
C LEU A 69 3.07 5.45 -15.33
N LEU A 70 4.12 6.15 -14.87
CA LEU A 70 5.50 5.67 -14.96
C LEU A 70 5.72 4.39 -14.16
N PHE A 71 5.15 4.31 -12.95
CA PHE A 71 5.23 3.11 -12.13
C PHE A 71 4.51 1.92 -12.78
N ILE A 72 3.30 2.13 -13.33
CA ILE A 72 2.58 1.08 -14.06
C ILE A 72 3.42 0.57 -15.24
N ALA A 73 3.99 1.48 -16.04
CA ALA A 73 4.84 1.10 -17.16
C ALA A 73 6.09 0.34 -16.70
N TYR A 74 6.70 0.76 -15.59
CA TYR A 74 7.85 0.07 -14.98
C TYR A 74 7.50 -1.36 -14.56
N VAL A 75 6.41 -1.57 -13.82
CA VAL A 75 6.00 -2.91 -13.36
C VAL A 75 5.65 -3.81 -14.54
N ILE A 76 4.97 -3.29 -15.57
CA ILE A 76 4.66 -4.08 -16.77
C ILE A 76 5.94 -4.44 -17.53
N ALA A 77 6.89 -3.52 -17.67
CA ALA A 77 8.16 -3.80 -18.32
C ALA A 77 8.97 -4.85 -17.54
N ASP A 78 9.06 -4.73 -16.22
CA ASP A 78 9.72 -5.72 -15.35
C ASP A 78 9.07 -7.10 -15.51
N TRP A 79 7.74 -7.17 -15.49
CA TRP A 79 7.00 -8.42 -15.65
C TRP A 79 7.22 -9.07 -17.03
N LEU A 80 7.21 -8.30 -18.12
CA LEU A 80 7.45 -8.82 -19.47
C LEU A 80 8.90 -9.29 -19.70
N MET A 81 9.85 -8.76 -18.93
CA MET A 81 11.27 -9.11 -19.02
C MET A 81 11.67 -10.23 -18.05
N ALA A 82 10.79 -10.62 -17.12
CA ALA A 82 11.05 -11.64 -16.11
C ALA A 82 11.23 -13.04 -16.75
N PRO A 83 12.39 -13.71 -16.57
CA PRO A 83 12.59 -15.07 -17.05
C PRO A 83 11.81 -16.09 -16.22
N ASN A 84 11.06 -16.99 -16.84
CA ASN A 84 10.43 -18.17 -16.21
C ASN A 84 9.61 -17.86 -14.94
N ASP A 85 8.87 -16.74 -14.93
CA ASP A 85 8.06 -16.26 -13.79
C ASP A 85 8.87 -15.94 -12.50
N ASP A 86 10.20 -15.78 -12.60
CA ASP A 86 11.05 -15.30 -11.50
C ASP A 86 10.90 -13.78 -11.36
N LEU A 87 9.82 -13.39 -10.68
CA LEU A 87 9.45 -11.99 -10.47
C LEU A 87 10.44 -11.32 -9.52
N SER A 88 10.96 -10.17 -9.96
CA SER A 88 11.82 -9.33 -9.14
C SER A 88 11.07 -8.80 -7.92
N ALA A 89 11.77 -8.68 -6.78
CA ALA A 89 11.25 -7.96 -5.61
C ALA A 89 11.38 -6.42 -5.75
N LEU A 90 12.06 -5.94 -6.80
CA LEU A 90 12.30 -4.50 -7.03
C LEU A 90 11.01 -3.67 -7.22
N PRO A 91 9.97 -4.15 -7.93
CA PRO A 91 8.69 -3.44 -8.01
C PRO A 91 8.04 -3.17 -6.65
N HIS A 92 7.99 -4.18 -5.76
CA HIS A 92 7.46 -4.04 -4.41
C HIS A 92 8.29 -3.06 -3.57
N PHE A 93 9.63 -3.14 -3.66
CA PHE A 93 10.49 -2.19 -2.99
C PHE A 93 10.23 -0.75 -3.47
N THR A 94 10.13 -0.56 -4.78
CA THR A 94 9.89 0.75 -5.42
C THR A 94 8.53 1.31 -5.03
N GLU A 95 7.48 0.49 -5.02
CA GLU A 95 6.16 0.85 -4.50
C GLU A 95 6.28 1.40 -3.07
N GLY A 96 6.93 0.65 -2.18
CA GLY A 96 7.07 1.05 -0.79
C GLY A 96 7.79 2.39 -0.63
N VAL A 97 8.85 2.62 -1.39
CA VAL A 97 9.55 3.92 -1.39
C VAL A 97 8.61 5.04 -1.87
N LEU A 98 7.86 4.83 -2.96
CA LEU A 98 6.94 5.84 -3.48
C LEU A 98 5.81 6.15 -2.50
N ILE A 99 5.23 5.14 -1.84
CA ILE A 99 4.21 5.34 -0.80
C ILE A 99 4.79 6.07 0.41
N LEU A 100 5.99 5.71 0.87
CA LEU A 100 6.66 6.41 1.96
C LEU A 100 6.90 7.89 1.63
N LEU A 101 7.29 8.22 0.40
CA LEU A 101 7.44 9.61 -0.02
C LEU A 101 6.10 10.38 0.03
N LEU A 102 4.99 9.76 -0.38
CA LEU A 102 3.66 10.37 -0.29
C LEU A 102 3.24 10.58 1.17
N VAL A 103 3.49 9.60 2.04
CA VAL A 103 3.25 9.68 3.49
C VAL A 103 4.07 10.81 4.12
N LEU A 104 5.36 10.91 3.80
CA LEU A 104 6.23 11.97 4.30
C LEU A 104 5.76 13.36 3.84
N CYS A 105 5.32 13.49 2.58
CA CYS A 105 4.70 14.71 2.08
C CYS A 105 3.43 15.08 2.87
N TYR A 106 2.63 14.09 3.29
CA TYR A 106 1.45 14.30 4.13
C TYR A 106 1.84 14.80 5.52
N TYR A 107 2.82 14.18 6.18
CA TYR A 107 3.29 14.67 7.48
C TYR A 107 3.90 16.06 7.39
N TYR A 108 4.73 16.33 6.38
CA TYR A 108 5.30 17.65 6.17
C TYR A 108 4.22 18.74 5.99
N LYS A 109 3.18 18.44 5.20
CA LYS A 109 2.02 19.34 5.00
C LYS A 109 1.35 19.68 6.33
N ASN A 110 1.09 18.69 7.18
CA ASN A 110 0.35 18.90 8.44
C ASN A 110 1.21 19.51 9.55
N LEU A 111 2.49 19.14 9.64
CA LEU A 111 3.42 19.74 10.59
C LEU A 111 3.71 21.21 10.27
N SER A 112 3.65 21.60 8.99
CA SER A 112 3.85 22.98 8.55
C SER A 112 2.62 23.88 8.78
N SER A 113 1.44 23.30 9.07
CA SER A 113 0.25 24.09 9.40
C SER A 113 0.19 24.33 10.91
N PHE A 114 0.44 25.57 11.33
CA PHE A 114 0.43 26.04 12.74
C PHE A 114 -0.93 26.00 13.46
N ILE A 115 -1.93 25.32 12.89
CA ILE A 115 -3.27 25.26 13.47
C ILE A 115 -3.30 24.06 14.42
N GLU A 116 -3.87 24.24 15.62
CA GLU A 116 -4.25 23.18 16.57
C GLU A 116 -5.20 22.17 15.93
N THR A 117 -4.65 21.32 15.06
CA THR A 117 -5.35 20.25 14.40
C THR A 117 -5.11 18.99 15.23
N GLN A 118 -6.18 18.44 15.80
CA GLN A 118 -6.16 17.14 16.44
C GLN A 118 -5.96 16.08 15.36
N LEU A 119 -4.69 15.78 15.05
CA LEU A 119 -4.29 14.84 13.99
C LEU A 119 -4.86 13.44 14.25
N GLU A 120 -4.95 13.05 15.51
CA GLU A 120 -5.53 11.78 15.96
C GLU A 120 -7.02 11.64 15.63
N ARG A 121 -7.73 12.74 15.37
CA ARG A 121 -9.12 12.70 14.89
C ARG A 121 -9.23 12.62 13.38
N GLN A 122 -8.13 12.79 12.65
CA GLN A 122 -8.13 12.75 11.20
C GLN A 122 -7.94 11.32 10.69
N PRO A 123 -8.86 10.79 9.86
CA PRO A 123 -8.74 9.44 9.33
C PRO A 123 -7.47 9.24 8.48
N MET A 124 -7.01 10.28 7.77
CA MET A 124 -5.77 10.24 6.96
C MET A 124 -4.50 10.11 7.81
N PHE A 125 -4.52 10.54 9.07
CA PHE A 125 -3.38 10.40 9.96
C PHE A 125 -3.14 8.92 10.29
N TRP A 126 -4.19 8.21 10.69
CA TRP A 126 -4.12 6.77 10.96
C TRP A 126 -3.77 5.96 9.71
N LEU A 127 -4.32 6.34 8.55
CA LEU A 127 -3.99 5.67 7.28
C LEU A 127 -2.50 5.82 6.98
N SER A 128 -2.00 7.06 7.02
CA SER A 128 -0.60 7.35 6.74
C SER A 128 0.34 6.72 7.77
N THR A 129 -0.09 6.58 9.02
CA THR A 129 0.69 5.92 10.08
C THR A 129 0.81 4.42 9.83
N GLY A 130 -0.29 3.75 9.47
CA GLY A 130 -0.26 2.34 9.11
C GLY A 130 0.64 2.09 7.90
N LEU A 131 0.47 2.88 6.83
CA LEU A 131 1.29 2.80 5.62
C LEU A 131 2.76 3.07 5.91
N PHE A 132 3.08 4.04 6.77
CA PHE A 132 4.45 4.35 7.16
C PHE A 132 5.14 3.14 7.79
N ILE A 133 4.50 2.53 8.80
CA ILE A 133 5.04 1.39 9.53
C ILE A 133 5.19 0.19 8.60
N TYR A 134 4.12 -0.12 7.86
CA TYR A 134 4.06 -1.26 6.95
C TYR A 134 5.13 -1.17 5.85
N PHE A 135 5.15 -0.08 5.07
CA PHE A 135 6.07 0.03 3.95
C PHE A 135 7.52 0.23 4.40
N SER A 136 7.78 0.86 5.55
CA SER A 136 9.16 0.96 6.08
C SER A 136 9.73 -0.42 6.39
N ALA A 137 8.94 -1.28 7.06
CA ALA A 137 9.39 -2.62 7.39
C ALA A 137 9.48 -3.51 6.14
N ASN A 138 8.46 -3.49 5.28
CA ASN A 138 8.41 -4.36 4.12
C ASN A 138 9.40 -3.98 3.03
N SER A 139 9.72 -2.70 2.81
CA SER A 139 10.79 -2.32 1.89
C SER A 139 12.13 -2.97 2.28
N VAL A 140 12.44 -3.08 3.58
CA VAL A 140 13.64 -3.80 4.05
C VAL A 140 13.51 -5.30 3.79
N ILE A 141 12.34 -5.90 4.03
CA ILE A 141 12.13 -7.32 3.75
C ILE A 141 12.30 -7.65 2.27
N PHE A 142 11.69 -6.85 1.38
CA PHE A 142 11.72 -7.10 -0.06
C PHE A 142 13.10 -6.88 -0.67
N ILE A 143 13.85 -5.85 -0.28
CA ILE A 143 15.20 -5.62 -0.85
C ILE A 143 16.19 -6.74 -0.47
N PHE A 144 16.01 -7.38 0.69
CA PHE A 144 16.86 -8.48 1.15
C PHE A 144 16.27 -9.87 0.88
N SER A 145 15.08 -9.97 0.29
CA SER A 145 14.33 -11.23 0.12
C SER A 145 15.15 -12.34 -0.54
N ASN A 146 15.81 -12.04 -1.65
CA ASN A 146 16.65 -13.00 -2.38
C ASN A 146 17.83 -13.48 -1.53
N TYR A 147 18.48 -12.58 -0.80
CA TYR A 147 19.60 -12.92 0.08
C TYR A 147 19.14 -13.80 1.26
N ILE A 148 17.99 -13.48 1.85
CA ILE A 148 17.36 -14.26 2.92
C ILE A 148 17.03 -15.67 2.46
N GLN A 149 16.48 -15.82 1.25
CA GLN A 149 16.11 -17.11 0.68
C GLN A 149 17.32 -18.02 0.48
N MET A 150 18.48 -17.46 0.11
CA MET A 150 19.73 -18.20 -0.04
C MET A 150 20.33 -18.67 1.30
N LEU A 151 20.06 -17.98 2.41
CA LEU A 151 20.63 -18.29 3.71
C LEU A 151 20.00 -19.54 4.34
N SER A 152 18.68 -19.55 4.52
CA SER A 152 17.95 -20.73 4.99
C SER A 152 16.42 -20.58 4.84
N LEU A 153 15.75 -21.71 4.58
CA LEU A 153 14.28 -21.76 4.49
C LEU A 153 13.60 -21.36 5.81
N ASN A 154 14.17 -21.76 6.96
CA ASN A 154 13.61 -21.41 8.27
C ASN A 154 13.66 -19.89 8.52
N PHE A 155 14.77 -19.23 8.14
CA PHE A 155 14.90 -17.79 8.28
C PHE A 155 13.96 -17.04 7.32
N PHE A 156 13.82 -17.52 6.08
CA PHE A 156 12.84 -17.01 5.13
C PHE A 156 11.41 -17.07 5.70
N ASN A 157 11.00 -18.22 6.25
CA ASN A 157 9.67 -18.39 6.86
C ASN A 157 9.45 -17.46 8.05
N LEU A 158 10.47 -17.24 8.89
CA LEU A 158 10.38 -16.31 10.02
C LEU A 158 10.17 -14.86 9.56
N ILE A 159 10.83 -14.46 8.48
CA ILE A 159 10.69 -13.12 7.90
C ILE A 159 9.31 -12.94 7.28
N TRP A 160 8.78 -13.96 6.58
CA TRP A 160 7.40 -13.93 6.06
C TRP A 160 6.34 -13.92 7.17
N PHE A 161 6.60 -14.61 8.28
CA PHE A 161 5.76 -14.50 9.47
C PHE A 161 5.78 -13.07 10.04
N THR A 162 6.96 -12.43 10.07
CA THR A 162 7.11 -11.04 10.50
C THR A 162 6.36 -10.07 9.57
N HIS A 163 6.44 -10.27 8.24
CA HIS A 163 5.62 -9.54 7.27
C HIS A 163 4.12 -9.68 7.60
N SER A 164 3.66 -10.89 7.94
CA SER A 164 2.25 -11.14 8.28
C SER A 164 1.79 -10.33 9.50
N ILE A 165 2.67 -10.13 10.49
CA ILE A 165 2.39 -9.27 11.65
C ILE A 165 2.22 -7.81 11.20
N PHE A 166 3.07 -7.31 10.30
CA PHE A 166 2.94 -5.95 9.77
C PHE A 166 1.67 -5.77 8.92
N ASN A 167 1.23 -6.80 8.20
CA ASN A 167 -0.07 -6.81 7.51
C ASN A 167 -1.23 -6.66 8.50
N ILE A 168 -1.25 -7.47 9.57
CA ILE A 168 -2.29 -7.36 10.61
C ILE A 168 -2.32 -5.94 11.19
N LEU A 169 -1.15 -5.38 11.48
CA LEU A 169 -1.04 -4.02 11.98
C LEU A 169 -1.60 -3.00 10.97
N LEU A 170 -1.26 -3.11 9.69
CA LEU A 170 -1.80 -2.26 8.63
C LEU A 170 -3.34 -2.31 8.60
N TYR A 171 -3.93 -3.50 8.68
CA TYR A 171 -5.39 -3.66 8.69
C TYR A 171 -6.06 -3.07 9.95
N ILE A 172 -5.38 -3.09 11.10
CA ILE A 172 -5.83 -2.37 12.30
C ILE A 172 -5.89 -0.86 12.00
N PHE A 173 -4.86 -0.29 11.37
CA PHE A 173 -4.86 1.13 10.98
C PHE A 173 -5.94 1.44 9.94
N TYR A 174 -6.16 0.59 8.94
CA TYR A 174 -7.27 0.74 7.99
C TYR A 174 -8.62 0.75 8.71
N THR A 175 -8.81 -0.12 9.69
CA THR A 175 -10.04 -0.17 10.50
C THR A 175 -10.22 1.13 11.29
N LEU A 176 -9.17 1.62 11.96
CA LEU A 176 -9.20 2.90 12.67
C LEU A 176 -9.53 4.07 11.74
N THR A 177 -8.91 4.12 10.56
CA THR A 177 -9.22 5.10 9.52
C THR A 177 -10.70 5.08 9.16
N VAL A 178 -11.26 3.90 8.86
CA VAL A 178 -12.69 3.75 8.49
C VAL A 178 -13.61 4.20 9.62
N CYS A 179 -13.32 3.86 10.87
CA CYS A 179 -14.10 4.27 12.04
C CYS A 179 -14.16 5.80 12.23
N LEU A 180 -13.10 6.50 11.82
CA LEU A 180 -12.99 7.96 11.94
C LEU A 180 -13.48 8.72 10.70
N ILE A 181 -13.91 8.03 9.64
CA ILE A 181 -14.52 8.70 8.47
C ILE A 181 -15.83 9.36 8.94
N PRO A 182 -15.99 10.68 8.76
CA PRO A 182 -17.22 11.37 9.15
C PRO A 182 -18.40 10.78 8.38
N LYS A 183 -19.37 10.23 9.11
CA LYS A 183 -20.63 9.76 8.53
C LYS A 183 -21.39 10.99 8.02
N LYS A 184 -21.83 10.98 6.75
CA LYS A 184 -22.83 11.96 6.30
C LYS A 184 -24.07 11.76 7.15
N LEU A 185 -24.27 12.63 8.15
CA LEU A 185 -25.56 12.75 8.82
C LEU A 185 -26.53 13.30 7.78
N ASN A 186 -27.37 12.42 7.22
CA ASN A 186 -28.56 12.84 6.50
C ASN A 186 -29.51 13.47 7.53
N TYR A 187 -29.36 14.77 7.79
CA TYR A 187 -30.44 15.56 8.38
C TYR A 187 -31.46 15.80 7.28
N ASN A 188 -32.36 14.84 7.08
CA ASN A 188 -33.69 15.13 6.56
C ASN A 188 -34.54 15.50 7.78
N ILE A 189 -34.57 16.79 8.12
CA ILE A 189 -35.62 17.41 8.94
C ILE A 189 -36.16 18.57 8.12
#